data_AF-A0A2E8MH23-F1
#
_entry.id   AF-A0A2E8MH23-F1
#
_cell.length_a   1.000
_cell.length_b   1.000
_cell.length_c   1.000
_cell.angle_alpha   90.00
_cell.angle_beta   90.00
_cell.angle_gamma   90.00
#
_symmetry.space_group_name_H-M   'P 1'
#
loop_
_entity.id
_entity.type
_entity.pdbx_description
1 polymer ?
#
loop_
_entity_poly.entity_id
_entity_poly.type
_entity_poly.pdbx_seq_one_letter_code
_entity_poly.pdbx_strand_id
1 'polypeptide(L)' 'GIEAATCAMEGVIAPIVGVVGTIQALETLNLLLTTGEGLCGRLLALDGIAMEWQTINLPRSPDCPACASRPDYSAP' A
#
# COMPACT_ATOMS: atom_id res chain seq x y z
N GLY A 1 26.06 21.06 9.31
CA GLY A 1 25.24 20.62 10.44
C GLY A 1 23.79 20.60 10.03
N ILE A 2 23.37 19.52 9.36
CA ILE A 2 21.98 19.11 9.28
C ILE A 2 22.01 17.65 9.73
N GLU A 3 21.72 17.44 11.01
CA GLU A 3 21.40 16.11 11.52
C GLU A 3 20.28 15.54 10.65
N ALA A 4 20.41 14.27 10.26
CA ALA A 4 19.40 13.58 9.50
C ALA A 4 18.06 13.72 10.23
N ALA A 5 17.10 14.44 9.63
CA ALA A 5 15.75 14.54 10.14
C ALA A 5 15.21 13.12 10.25
N THR A 6 15.08 12.61 11.48
CA THR A 6 14.44 11.31 11.70
C THR A 6 12.98 11.43 11.24
N CYS A 7 12.40 10.37 10.67
CA CYS A 7 10.98 10.33 10.28
C CYS A 7 9.99 10.72 11.42
N ALA A 8 10.46 10.79 12.67
CA ALA A 8 9.70 11.27 13.81
C ALA A 8 9.50 12.81 13.85
N MET A 9 10.29 13.58 13.10
CA MET A 9 10.28 15.05 13.12
C MET A 9 9.49 15.68 11.97
N GLU A 10 9.42 15.02 10.82
CA GLU A 10 8.69 15.46 9.63
C GLU A 10 7.27 14.92 9.71
N GLY A 11 6.34 15.70 10.26
CA GLY A 11 4.93 15.32 10.35
C GLY A 11 4.35 14.87 8.99
N VAL A 12 3.28 14.09 9.03
CA VAL A 12 2.60 13.66 7.80
C VAL A 12 1.59 14.70 7.33
N ILE A 13 1.52 14.93 6.01
CA ILE A 13 0.51 15.82 5.41
C ILE A 13 -0.87 15.17 5.56
N ALA A 14 -1.72 15.73 6.43
CA ALA A 14 -3.03 15.15 6.76
C ALA A 14 -3.90 14.79 5.53
N PRO A 15 -3.98 15.63 4.47
CA PRO A 15 -4.66 15.26 3.22
C PRO A 15 -4.16 13.96 2.58
N ILE A 16 -2.84 13.69 2.57
CA ILE A 16 -2.28 12.47 1.98
C ILE A 16 -2.76 11.23 2.74
N VAL A 17 -2.78 11.30 4.08
CA VAL A 17 -3.31 10.22 4.91
C VAL A 17 -4.80 9.99 4.65
N GLY A 18 -5.57 11.07 4.47
CA GLY A 18 -6.99 10.98 4.14
C GLY A 18 -7.26 10.30 2.79
N VAL A 19 -6.44 10.59 1.78
CA VAL A 19 -6.51 9.91 0.47
C VAL A 19 -6.20 8.42 0.60
N VAL A 20 -5.08 8.07 1.27
CA VAL A 20 -4.67 6.68 1.46
C VAL A 20 -5.73 5.88 2.23
N GLY A 21 -6.27 6.44 3.32
CA GLY A 21 -7.32 5.78 4.11
C GLY A 21 -8.62 5.59 3.35
N THR A 22 -9.01 6.56 2.50
CA THR A 22 -10.21 6.43 1.66
C THR A 22 -10.04 5.33 0.61
N ILE A 23 -8.85 5.21 0.01
CA ILE A 23 -8.54 4.12 -0.93
C ILE A 23 -8.58 2.77 -0.23
N GLN A 24 -8.03 2.66 0.98
CA GLN A 24 -8.10 1.43 1.78
C GLN A 24 -9.56 1.03 2.09
N ALA A 25 -10.41 2.01 2.44
CA ALA A 25 -11.83 1.76 2.68
C ALA A 25 -12.54 1.27 1.41
N LEU A 26 -12.29 1.92 0.27
CA LEU A 26 -12.87 1.50 -1.01
C LEU A 26 -12.38 0.11 -1.42
N GLU A 27 -11.11 -0.19 -1.24
CA GLU A 27 -10.54 -1.51 -1.54
C GLU A 27 -11.13 -2.59 -0.64
N THR A 28 -11.40 -2.27 0.63
CA THR A 28 -12.12 -3.18 1.53
C THR A 28 -13.52 -3.49 0.99
N LEU A 29 -14.24 -2.48 0.49
CA LEU A 29 -15.55 -2.69 -0.13
C LEU A 29 -15.43 -3.54 -1.40
N ASN A 30 -14.43 -3.29 -2.25
CA ASN A 30 -14.18 -4.09 -3.46
C ASN A 30 -13.96 -5.56 -3.13
N LEU A 31 -13.16 -5.85 -2.10
CA LEU A 31 -12.91 -7.22 -1.63
C LEU A 31 -14.19 -7.89 -1.09
N LEU A 32 -14.99 -7.17 -0.30
CA LEU A 32 -16.23 -7.71 0.28
C LEU A 32 -17.32 -7.95 -0.78
N LEU A 33 -17.37 -7.09 -1.80
CA LEU A 33 -18.36 -7.16 -2.88
C LEU A 33 -17.89 -8.02 -4.05
N THR A 34 -16.67 -8.55 -4.02
CA THR A 34 -16.05 -9.29 -5.14
C THR A 34 -16.07 -8.50 -6.44
N THR A 35 -15.69 -7.22 -6.38
CA THR A 35 -15.69 -6.31 -7.53
C THR A 35 -14.30 -5.79 -7.85
N GLY A 36 -13.92 -5.85 -9.13
CA GLY A 36 -12.59 -5.44 -9.59
C GLY A 36 -11.51 -6.48 -9.26
N GLU A 37 -10.27 -6.19 -9.65
CA GLU A 37 -9.14 -7.12 -9.49
C GLU A 37 -8.41 -6.97 -8.14
N GLY A 38 -8.76 -5.95 -7.35
CA GLY A 38 -8.14 -5.63 -6.06
C GLY A 38 -6.65 -5.31 -6.09
N LEU A 39 -6.06 -4.87 -4.99
CA LEU A 39 -4.64 -4.51 -4.89
C LEU A 39 -3.76 -5.64 -4.31
N CYS A 40 -4.29 -6.85 -4.13
CA CYS A 40 -3.49 -7.98 -3.66
C CYS A 40 -2.29 -8.25 -4.58
N GLY A 41 -1.10 -8.42 -3.99
CA GLY A 41 0.15 -8.59 -4.75
C GLY A 41 0.67 -7.32 -5.43
N ARG A 42 0.06 -6.16 -5.17
CA ARG A 42 0.46 -4.87 -5.73
C ARG A 42 0.64 -3.83 -4.62
N LEU A 43 1.59 -2.92 -4.80
CA LEU A 43 1.75 -1.72 -4.01
C LEU A 43 1.36 -0.52 -4.86
N LEU A 44 0.28 0.16 -4.46
CA LEU A 44 -0.12 1.43 -5.05
C LEU A 44 0.54 2.57 -4.26
N ALA A 45 1.36 3.37 -4.93
CA ALA A 45 2.07 4.51 -4.34
C ALA A 45 1.56 5.82 -4.94
N LEU A 46 1.32 6.80 -4.06
CA LEU A 46 1.01 8.19 -4.44
C LEU A 46 2.26 9.05 -4.29
N ASP A 47 2.70 9.68 -5.37
CA ASP A 47 3.55 10.84 -5.27
C ASP A 47 2.68 12.08 -5.03
N GLY A 48 2.74 12.66 -3.83
CA GLY A 48 1.91 13.80 -3.44
C GLY A 48 2.36 15.15 -4.03
N ILE A 49 3.55 15.24 -4.63
CA ILE A 49 4.05 16.47 -5.27
C ILE A 49 3.79 16.42 -6.77
N ALA A 50 4.17 15.31 -7.41
CA ALA A 50 3.92 15.09 -8.83
C ALA A 50 2.44 14.76 -9.11
N MET A 51 1.70 14.36 -8.08
CA MET A 51 0.30 13.91 -8.18
C MET A 51 0.14 12.70 -9.10
N GLU A 52 1.11 11.78 -9.05
CA GLU A 52 1.17 10.58 -9.87
C GLU A 52 0.90 9.32 -9.05
N TRP A 53 0.27 8.35 -9.69
CA TRP A 53 0.08 7.02 -9.14
C TRP A 53 1.05 6.04 -9.79
N GLN A 54 1.74 5.28 -8.96
CA GLN A 54 2.60 4.20 -9.41
C GLN A 54 2.11 2.88 -8.83
N THR A 55 2.00 1.85 -9.68
CA THR A 55 1.68 0.50 -9.25
C THR A 55 2.92 -0.36 -9.39
N ILE A 56 3.35 -0.96 -8.29
CA ILE A 56 4.50 -1.85 -8.23
C ILE A 56 4.00 -3.26 -7.94
N ASN A 57 4.41 -4.23 -8.76
CA ASN A 57 4.12 -5.64 -8.48
C ASN A 57 4.98 -6.10 -7.29
N LEU A 58 4.34 -6.72 -6.30
CA LEU A 58 4.97 -7.19 -5.07
C LEU A 58 4.84 -8.72 -4.96
N PRO A 59 5.71 -9.48 -5.66
CA PRO A 59 5.68 -10.93 -5.59
C PRO A 59 6.09 -11.42 -4.21
N ARG A 60 5.54 -12.58 -3.81
CA ARG A 60 5.96 -13.24 -2.58
C ARG A 60 7.38 -13.79 -2.73
N SER A 61 8.21 -13.59 -1.70
CA SER A 61 9.51 -14.23 -1.60
C SER A 61 9.35 -15.67 -1.09
N PRO A 62 9.93 -16.67 -1.77
CA PRO A 62 9.82 -18.08 -1.37
C PRO A 62 10.48 -18.35 -0.01
N ASP A 63 11.49 -17.56 0.37
CA ASP A 63 12.24 -17.72 1.61
C ASP A 63 11.75 -16.80 2.74
N CYS A 64 10.59 -16.15 2.57
CA CYS A 64 10.07 -15.20 3.57
C CYS A 64 9.68 -15.92 4.87
N PRO A 65 10.33 -15.66 6.02
CA PRO A 65 10.02 -16.36 7.27
C PRO A 65 8.61 -16.06 7.79
N ALA A 66 8.01 -14.94 7.38
CA ALA A 66 6.68 -14.54 7.83
C ALA A 66 5.54 -15.20 7.04
N CYS A 67 5.74 -15.45 5.74
CA CYS A 67 4.66 -15.89 4.87
C CYS A 67 4.97 -17.11 4.02
N ALA A 68 6.21 -17.59 3.84
CA ALA A 68 6.54 -18.67 2.90
C ALA A 68 5.65 -19.93 3.02
N SER A 69 5.26 -20.32 4.24
CA SER A 69 4.40 -21.48 4.49
C SER A 69 2.90 -21.22 4.36
N ARG A 70 2.47 -19.97 4.14
CA ARG A 70 1.05 -19.62 4.02
C ARG A 70 0.52 -19.92 2.62
N PRO A 71 -0.72 -20.42 2.48
CA PRO A 71 -1.34 -20.58 1.17
C PRO A 71 -1.37 -19.22 0.44
N ASP A 72 -1.33 -19.27 -0.88
CA ASP A 72 -1.45 -18.03 -1.65
C ASP A 72 -2.85 -17.45 -1.53
N TYR A 73 -2.90 -16.17 -1.17
CA TYR A 73 -4.12 -15.41 -1.17
C TYR A 73 -4.12 -14.59 -2.46
N SER A 74 -4.38 -15.28 -3.57
CA SER A 74 -4.89 -14.59 -4.76
C SER A 74 -6.28 -14.09 -4.39
N ALA A 75 -6.52 -12.78 -4.51
CA ALA A 75 -7.88 -12.26 -4.42
C ALA A 75 -8.81 -13.05 -5.38
N PRO A 76 -10.08 -13.28 -5.00
CA PRO A 76 -11.07 -13.89 -5.90
C PRO A 76 -11.33 -13.04 -7.14
#